data_AF-A0A947K8G4-F1
#
_entry.id   AF-A0A947K8G4-F1
#
_cell.length_a   1.000
_cell.length_b   1.000
_cell.length_c   1.000
_cell.angle_alpha   90.00
_cell.angle_beta   90.00
_cell.angle_gamma   90.00
#
_symmetry.space_group_name_H-M   'P 1'
#
loop_
_entity.id
_entity.type
_entity.pdbx_description
1 polymer ?
#
loop_
_entity_poly.entity_id
_entity_poly.type
_entity_poly.pdbx_seq_one_letter_code
_entity_poly.pdbx_strand_id
1 'polypeptide(L)'
;MLTLTPNAARQLLADEELSRSRHPVDQITQAAAISFMDATQRESPENLIYVDLLCRLALAENSSISLPAVAALYHRIIEPLSDDFQPASTRTGNMVLARLIHQVGRRPRETVFSQLLDHWQLYNESDLILRWEKVTNQPPIPKLWKKTVTKIFIPSRVTSGADIAITSIMAHRLSASFPNAQVILVGPAHLGIMFHDCPHISASLFEVNRQGNLDERILFWPQLAELIQQQIGNTPAGTTLLFDPDSRLTQLGLLPLLPTPYTFHFNSRSFGQALEPYSLSLAVNRWLNLLLNESADHSPQVCPPHSLRTSSALLCRTFRDQGCRNLLLINFGVGGNPRKRLGDPFEEELLTRLLNWDKTIILLDMGTGSEEKIRVEKLLKTIGIKGTPTDLLSDHHSMPPRQVINHGLVGFESSIGGLAAMAGQVDTYIGYDSCGQHLAAAAGIETITVFAGAPNERFIHRWTPWTKNNPVTVIPVAPGPDHPPLMMAAIIDKILNTINPKQTEPFGANIE
;
A
#
# COMPACT_ATOMS: atom_id res chain seq x y z
N MET A 1 -30.80 14.60 3.36
CA MET A 1 -31.41 13.25 3.15
C MET A 1 -30.37 12.22 3.53
N LEU A 2 -30.72 11.16 4.28
CA LEU A 2 -29.77 10.09 4.62
C LEU A 2 -29.61 9.05 3.51
N THR A 3 -30.64 8.85 2.67
CA THR A 3 -30.67 7.90 1.54
C THR A 3 -31.51 8.43 0.38
N LEU A 4 -31.31 7.89 -0.83
CA LEU A 4 -32.08 8.16 -2.06
C LEU A 4 -32.80 6.90 -2.55
N THR A 5 -34.06 7.04 -2.97
CA THR A 5 -34.76 5.95 -3.67
C THR A 5 -34.27 5.82 -5.12
N PRO A 6 -34.39 4.64 -5.76
CA PRO A 6 -34.00 4.49 -7.17
C PRO A 6 -34.74 5.45 -8.12
N ASN A 7 -36.00 5.78 -7.82
CA ASN A 7 -36.77 6.74 -8.61
C ASN A 7 -36.28 8.17 -8.42
N ALA A 8 -35.92 8.58 -7.20
CA ALA A 8 -35.31 9.88 -6.96
C ALA A 8 -33.95 10.01 -7.66
N ALA A 9 -33.12 8.96 -7.64
CA ALA A 9 -31.86 8.92 -8.38
C ALA A 9 -32.07 9.06 -9.90
N ARG A 10 -33.09 8.39 -10.47
CA ARG A 10 -33.48 8.55 -11.88
C ARG A 10 -33.93 9.97 -12.22
N GLN A 11 -34.71 10.61 -11.35
CA GLN A 11 -35.15 11.99 -11.55
C GLN A 11 -33.96 12.95 -11.56
N LEU A 12 -33.04 12.81 -10.61
CA LEU A 12 -31.79 13.59 -10.57
C LEU A 12 -30.93 13.34 -11.82
N LEU A 13 -30.81 12.09 -12.26
CA LEU A 13 -30.09 11.74 -13.48
C LEU A 13 -30.70 12.34 -14.76
N ALA A 14 -32.01 12.62 -14.79
CA ALA A 14 -32.68 13.26 -15.90
C ALA A 14 -32.63 14.80 -15.85
N ASP A 15 -32.28 15.39 -14.70
CA ASP A 15 -32.22 16.84 -14.52
C ASP A 15 -30.96 17.42 -15.15
N GLU A 16 -31.08 18.12 -16.27
CA GLU A 16 -29.96 18.75 -17.00
C GLU A 16 -29.26 19.86 -16.20
N GLU A 17 -29.96 20.51 -15.27
CA GLU A 17 -29.43 21.60 -14.45
C GLU A 17 -28.72 21.10 -13.18
N LEU A 18 -28.76 19.81 -12.89
CA LEU A 18 -28.08 19.20 -11.74
C LEU A 18 -26.57 19.50 -11.70
N SER A 19 -25.94 19.62 -12.87
CA SER A 19 -24.51 19.94 -13.01
C SER A 19 -24.22 21.44 -13.07
N ARG A 20 -25.25 22.30 -12.93
CA ARG A 20 -25.17 23.77 -13.03
C ARG A 20 -25.71 24.50 -11.79
N SER A 21 -26.42 23.83 -10.89
CA SER A 21 -27.24 24.47 -9.84
C SER A 21 -26.60 24.55 -8.44
N ARG A 22 -27.25 25.29 -7.53
CA ARG A 22 -26.95 25.37 -6.08
C ARG A 22 -27.55 24.20 -5.27
N HIS A 23 -27.73 23.01 -5.87
CA HIS A 23 -28.15 21.85 -5.08
C HIS A 23 -27.12 21.56 -3.97
N PRO A 24 -27.54 20.96 -2.84
CA PRO A 24 -26.61 20.48 -1.83
C PRO A 24 -25.90 19.23 -2.35
N VAL A 25 -24.97 19.39 -3.29
CA VAL A 25 -24.27 18.30 -3.99
C VAL A 25 -23.60 17.35 -3.01
N ASP A 26 -23.03 17.86 -1.92
CA ASP A 26 -22.47 17.04 -0.84
C ASP A 26 -23.52 16.09 -0.24
N GLN A 27 -24.75 16.55 -0.02
CA GLN A 27 -25.82 15.71 0.51
C GLN A 27 -26.28 14.68 -0.51
N ILE A 28 -26.38 15.06 -1.80
CA ILE A 28 -26.79 14.15 -2.87
C ILE A 28 -25.75 13.05 -3.06
N THR A 29 -24.46 13.41 -3.15
CA THR A 29 -23.35 12.47 -3.35
C THR A 29 -23.21 11.51 -2.17
N GLN A 30 -23.35 12.02 -0.93
CA GLN A 30 -23.36 11.18 0.27
C GLN A 30 -24.56 10.22 0.27
N ALA A 31 -25.77 10.72 0.01
CA ALA A 31 -26.97 9.89 0.01
C ALA A 31 -26.94 8.83 -1.10
N ALA A 32 -26.40 9.15 -2.28
CA ALA A 32 -26.21 8.20 -3.36
C ALA A 32 -25.22 7.08 -2.98
N ALA A 33 -24.08 7.43 -2.38
CA ALA A 33 -23.10 6.43 -1.94
C ALA A 33 -23.65 5.52 -0.83
N ILE A 34 -24.34 6.09 0.17
CA ILE A 34 -24.98 5.30 1.23
C ILE A 34 -26.02 4.36 0.63
N SER A 35 -26.90 4.85 -0.25
CA SER A 35 -27.93 4.02 -0.88
C SER A 35 -27.36 2.93 -1.79
N PHE A 36 -26.24 3.18 -2.46
CA PHE A 36 -25.53 2.13 -3.18
C PHE A 36 -25.02 1.04 -2.23
N MET A 37 -24.29 1.42 -1.17
CA MET A 37 -23.74 0.45 -0.21
C MET A 37 -24.86 -0.34 0.50
N ASP A 38 -25.96 0.30 0.89
CA ASP A 38 -27.14 -0.38 1.45
C ASP A 38 -27.75 -1.39 0.46
N ALA A 39 -27.83 -1.05 -0.83
CA ALA A 39 -28.36 -1.94 -1.86
C ALA A 39 -27.45 -3.17 -2.08
N THR A 40 -26.12 -2.99 -2.00
CA THR A 40 -25.17 -4.10 -2.11
C THR A 40 -25.30 -5.10 -0.97
N GLN A 41 -25.62 -4.64 0.25
CA GLN A 41 -25.86 -5.52 1.39
C GLN A 41 -27.18 -6.29 1.30
N ARG A 42 -28.17 -5.77 0.56
CA ARG A 42 -29.49 -6.40 0.34
C ARG A 42 -29.54 -7.25 -0.94
N GLU A 43 -28.39 -7.73 -1.41
CA GLU A 43 -28.24 -8.59 -2.59
C GLU A 43 -28.80 -8.01 -3.91
N SER A 44 -28.87 -6.68 -4.03
CA SER A 44 -29.20 -5.99 -5.30
C SER A 44 -28.03 -5.17 -5.87
N PRO A 45 -26.79 -5.73 -5.99
CA PRO A 45 -25.60 -4.98 -6.39
C PRO A 45 -25.62 -4.57 -7.88
N GLU A 46 -26.52 -5.13 -8.69
CA GLU A 46 -26.60 -4.84 -10.12
C GLU A 46 -27.26 -3.48 -10.43
N ASN A 47 -27.93 -2.87 -9.45
CA ASN A 47 -28.54 -1.55 -9.64
C ASN A 47 -27.49 -0.44 -9.50
N LEU A 48 -26.80 -0.16 -10.61
CA LEU A 48 -25.75 0.86 -10.69
C LEU A 48 -26.30 2.29 -10.86
N ILE A 49 -27.60 2.54 -10.68
CA ILE A 49 -28.19 3.87 -10.89
C ILE A 49 -27.56 4.97 -10.01
N TYR A 50 -27.16 4.61 -8.78
CA TYR A 50 -26.48 5.52 -7.87
C TYR A 50 -25.05 5.82 -8.34
N VAL A 51 -24.37 4.81 -8.90
CA VAL A 51 -23.06 4.96 -9.52
C VAL A 51 -23.16 5.83 -10.75
N ASP A 52 -24.17 5.63 -11.60
CA ASP A 52 -24.43 6.48 -12.77
C ASP A 52 -24.61 7.95 -12.38
N LEU A 53 -25.39 8.22 -11.31
CA LEU A 53 -25.58 9.57 -10.78
C LEU A 53 -24.25 10.17 -10.31
N LEU A 54 -23.45 9.42 -9.56
CA LEU A 54 -22.15 9.87 -9.09
C LEU A 54 -21.15 10.09 -10.24
N CYS A 55 -21.13 9.22 -11.25
CA CYS A 55 -20.32 9.38 -12.46
C CYS A 55 -20.67 10.67 -13.19
N ARG A 56 -21.97 10.96 -13.38
CA ARG A 56 -22.42 12.18 -14.04
C ARG A 56 -21.95 13.44 -13.30
N LEU A 57 -22.06 13.45 -11.97
CA LEU A 57 -21.58 14.56 -11.15
C LEU A 57 -20.04 14.66 -11.16
N ALA A 58 -19.34 13.53 -11.10
CA ALA A 58 -17.88 13.45 -11.13
C ALA A 58 -17.26 13.94 -12.45
N LEU A 59 -18.03 13.93 -13.54
CA LEU A 59 -17.64 14.44 -14.85
C LEU A 59 -18.04 15.91 -15.09
N ALA A 60 -18.65 16.57 -14.11
CA ALA A 60 -18.98 17.99 -14.22
C ALA A 60 -17.71 18.85 -14.30
N GLU A 61 -17.73 19.88 -15.15
CA GLU A 61 -16.63 20.84 -15.30
C GLU A 61 -16.37 21.64 -14.01
N ASN A 62 -17.42 21.84 -13.21
CA ASN A 62 -17.33 22.55 -11.95
C ASN A 62 -16.76 21.66 -10.84
N SER A 63 -15.57 22.02 -10.33
CA SER A 63 -14.87 21.29 -9.26
C SER A 63 -15.64 21.22 -7.95
N SER A 64 -16.51 22.20 -7.65
CA SER A 64 -17.38 22.14 -6.46
C SER A 64 -18.45 21.06 -6.55
N ILE A 65 -18.70 20.51 -7.75
CA ILE A 65 -19.62 19.41 -8.01
C ILE A 65 -18.86 18.10 -8.19
N SER A 66 -17.81 18.11 -9.00
CA SER A 66 -17.09 16.89 -9.35
C SER A 66 -16.24 16.33 -8.22
N LEU A 67 -15.58 17.17 -7.42
CA LEU A 67 -14.72 16.69 -6.33
C LEU A 67 -15.50 15.94 -5.23
N PRO A 68 -16.66 16.42 -4.73
CA PRO A 68 -17.49 15.65 -3.80
C PRO A 68 -17.96 14.31 -4.36
N ALA A 69 -18.32 14.27 -5.65
CA ALA A 69 -18.77 13.04 -6.30
C ALA A 69 -17.63 12.02 -6.47
N VAL A 70 -16.43 12.47 -6.87
CA VAL A 70 -15.21 11.65 -6.90
C VAL A 70 -14.88 11.13 -5.51
N ALA A 71 -14.95 11.98 -4.48
CA ALA A 71 -14.72 11.58 -3.10
C ALA A 71 -15.74 10.52 -2.66
N ALA A 72 -17.01 10.66 -2.99
CA ALA A 72 -18.04 9.66 -2.69
C ALA A 72 -17.78 8.32 -3.40
N LEU A 73 -17.42 8.33 -4.69
CA LEU A 73 -17.08 7.12 -5.44
C LEU A 73 -15.88 6.38 -4.83
N TYR A 74 -14.78 7.09 -4.58
CA TYR A 74 -13.56 6.43 -4.13
C TYR A 74 -13.58 6.11 -2.63
N HIS A 75 -13.88 7.08 -1.77
CA HIS A 75 -13.74 6.93 -0.32
C HIS A 75 -14.93 6.23 0.34
N ARG A 76 -16.13 6.27 -0.27
CA ARG A 76 -17.34 5.68 0.31
C ARG A 76 -17.81 4.40 -0.38
N ILE A 77 -17.36 4.14 -1.61
CA ILE A 77 -17.74 2.92 -2.36
C ILE A 77 -16.51 2.05 -2.65
N ILE A 78 -15.56 2.52 -3.45
CA ILE A 78 -14.45 1.69 -3.95
C ILE A 78 -13.52 1.25 -2.81
N GLU A 79 -13.13 2.15 -1.92
CA GLU A 79 -12.26 1.84 -0.78
C GLU A 79 -12.91 0.81 0.18
N PRO A 80 -14.13 1.02 0.70
CA PRO A 80 -14.79 0.01 1.54
C PRO A 80 -14.94 -1.36 0.88
N LEU A 81 -15.33 -1.41 -0.40
CA LEU A 81 -15.44 -2.67 -1.15
C LEU A 81 -14.10 -3.35 -1.41
N SER A 82 -13.00 -2.58 -1.43
CA SER A 82 -11.65 -3.13 -1.60
C SER A 82 -11.06 -3.61 -0.27
N ASP A 83 -11.35 -2.91 0.82
CA ASP A 83 -10.79 -3.15 2.15
C ASP A 83 -11.55 -4.23 2.94
N ASP A 84 -12.70 -4.70 2.47
CA ASP A 84 -13.38 -5.83 3.11
C ASP A 84 -12.82 -7.21 2.73
N PHE A 85 -12.04 -7.26 1.64
CA PHE A 85 -11.47 -8.47 1.06
C PHE A 85 -12.50 -9.58 0.76
N GLN A 86 -13.78 -9.29 0.61
CA GLN A 86 -14.80 -10.28 0.28
C GLN A 86 -14.91 -10.45 -1.24
N PRO A 87 -15.09 -11.68 -1.77
CA PRO A 87 -15.25 -11.88 -3.22
C PRO A 87 -16.49 -11.20 -3.79
N ALA A 88 -17.61 -11.20 -3.04
CA ALA A 88 -18.83 -10.51 -3.45
C ALA A 88 -18.54 -9.01 -3.65
N SER A 89 -17.86 -8.39 -2.69
CA SER A 89 -17.45 -6.98 -2.75
C SER A 89 -16.38 -6.70 -3.80
N THR A 90 -15.46 -7.65 -4.02
CA THR A 90 -14.48 -7.58 -5.11
C THR A 90 -15.19 -7.50 -6.46
N ARG A 91 -16.17 -8.38 -6.69
CA ARG A 91 -16.98 -8.39 -7.92
C ARG A 91 -17.77 -7.08 -8.06
N THR A 92 -18.46 -6.66 -7.02
CA THR A 92 -19.21 -5.39 -7.00
C THR A 92 -18.29 -4.19 -7.27
N GLY A 93 -17.12 -4.12 -6.63
CA GLY A 93 -16.14 -3.06 -6.86
C GLY A 93 -15.64 -3.03 -8.31
N ASN A 94 -15.43 -4.20 -8.92
CA ASN A 94 -15.05 -4.28 -10.33
C ASN A 94 -16.19 -3.84 -11.26
N MET A 95 -17.45 -4.13 -10.92
CA MET A 95 -18.61 -3.61 -11.67
C MET A 95 -18.69 -2.07 -11.60
N VAL A 96 -18.45 -1.49 -10.42
CA VAL A 96 -18.37 -0.02 -10.24
C VAL A 96 -17.26 0.58 -11.10
N LEU A 97 -16.05 -0.01 -11.07
CA LEU A 97 -14.91 0.44 -11.89
C LEU A 97 -15.19 0.28 -13.39
N ALA A 98 -15.77 -0.83 -13.81
CA ALA A 98 -16.13 -1.05 -15.21
C ALA A 98 -17.15 -0.01 -15.70
N ARG A 99 -18.15 0.33 -14.86
CA ARG A 99 -19.11 1.41 -15.13
C ARG A 99 -18.42 2.77 -15.22
N LEU A 100 -17.49 3.08 -14.33
CA LEU A 100 -16.70 4.31 -14.39
C LEU A 100 -15.91 4.43 -15.69
N ILE A 101 -15.17 3.38 -16.06
CA ILE A 101 -14.39 3.30 -17.30
C ILE A 101 -15.30 3.49 -18.51
N HIS A 102 -16.46 2.83 -18.54
CA HIS A 102 -17.42 2.96 -19.63
C HIS A 102 -17.97 4.39 -19.75
N GLN A 103 -18.34 5.03 -18.63
CA GLN A 103 -18.85 6.41 -18.64
C GLN A 103 -17.79 7.41 -19.14
N VAL A 104 -16.53 7.25 -18.72
CA VAL A 104 -15.41 8.06 -19.20
C VAL A 104 -15.15 7.83 -20.69
N GLY A 105 -15.16 6.57 -21.14
CA GLY A 105 -14.96 6.19 -22.55
C GLY A 105 -16.08 6.58 -23.51
N ARG A 106 -17.25 7.01 -23.01
CA ARG A 106 -18.38 7.50 -23.83
C ARG A 106 -18.32 8.99 -24.16
N ARG A 107 -17.41 9.75 -23.54
CA ARG A 107 -17.09 11.12 -23.97
C ARG A 107 -16.57 11.08 -25.42
N PRO A 108 -16.56 12.19 -26.19
CA PRO A 108 -16.46 12.16 -27.65
C PRO A 108 -15.47 11.10 -28.16
N ARG A 109 -15.95 10.17 -28.99
CA ARG A 109 -15.29 8.90 -29.40
C ARG A 109 -13.92 9.05 -30.07
N GLU A 110 -13.46 10.28 -30.26
CA GLU A 110 -12.20 10.63 -30.91
C GLU A 110 -11.04 10.77 -29.92
N THR A 111 -11.26 10.55 -28.62
CA THR A 111 -10.15 10.52 -27.65
C THR A 111 -9.29 9.26 -27.83
N VAL A 112 -7.98 9.39 -27.59
CA VAL A 112 -7.02 8.26 -27.59
C VAL A 112 -7.49 7.14 -26.65
N PHE A 113 -8.14 7.48 -25.54
CA PHE A 113 -8.71 6.51 -24.61
C PHE A 113 -9.80 5.64 -25.26
N SER A 114 -10.74 6.24 -25.99
CA SER A 114 -11.83 5.52 -26.66
C SER A 114 -11.29 4.63 -27.78
N GLN A 115 -10.35 5.15 -28.57
CA GLN A 115 -9.67 4.37 -29.61
C GLN A 115 -8.93 3.17 -29.04
N LEU A 116 -8.30 3.33 -27.86
CA LEU A 116 -7.61 2.24 -27.19
C LEU A 116 -8.61 1.19 -26.65
N LEU A 117 -9.75 1.60 -26.09
CA LEU A 117 -10.83 0.66 -25.74
C LEU A 117 -11.29 -0.16 -26.96
N ASP A 118 -11.51 0.50 -28.10
CA ASP A 118 -11.92 -0.15 -29.35
C ASP A 118 -10.84 -1.13 -29.86
N HIS A 119 -9.57 -0.73 -29.81
CA HIS A 119 -8.43 -1.60 -30.17
C HIS A 119 -8.42 -2.91 -29.36
N TRP A 120 -8.75 -2.82 -28.07
CA TRP A 120 -8.84 -3.97 -27.17
C TRP A 120 -10.21 -4.67 -27.18
N GLN A 121 -11.15 -4.23 -28.02
CA GLN A 121 -12.51 -4.76 -28.13
C GLN A 121 -13.28 -4.67 -26.80
N LEU A 122 -13.14 -3.54 -26.09
CA LEU A 122 -13.78 -3.26 -24.80
C LEU A 122 -14.91 -2.24 -24.99
N TYR A 123 -16.04 -2.69 -25.53
CA TYR A 123 -17.13 -1.79 -25.97
C TYR A 123 -18.12 -1.45 -24.85
N ASN A 124 -18.23 -2.30 -23.83
CA ASN A 124 -19.15 -2.14 -22.71
C ASN A 124 -18.56 -2.70 -21.39
N GLU A 125 -19.30 -2.55 -20.28
CA GLU A 125 -18.82 -3.02 -18.97
C GLU A 125 -18.63 -4.55 -18.90
N SER A 126 -19.47 -5.30 -19.62
CA SER A 126 -19.39 -6.77 -19.61
C SER A 126 -18.09 -7.26 -20.25
N ASP A 127 -17.59 -6.57 -21.28
CA ASP A 127 -16.31 -6.91 -21.92
C ASP A 127 -15.14 -6.76 -20.92
N LEU A 128 -15.16 -5.70 -20.10
CA LEU A 128 -14.16 -5.47 -19.04
C LEU A 128 -14.21 -6.55 -17.96
N ILE A 129 -15.41 -6.93 -17.51
CA ILE A 129 -15.60 -8.00 -16.51
C ILE A 129 -15.15 -9.35 -17.07
N LEU A 130 -15.57 -9.72 -18.29
CA LEU A 130 -15.16 -10.96 -18.94
C LEU A 130 -13.64 -11.03 -19.13
N ARG A 131 -13.00 -9.91 -19.47
CA ARG A 131 -11.55 -9.83 -19.52
C ARG A 131 -10.93 -10.11 -18.15
N TRP A 132 -11.38 -9.41 -17.12
CA TRP A 132 -10.86 -9.57 -15.76
C TRP A 132 -10.98 -11.02 -15.26
N GLU A 133 -12.11 -11.69 -15.54
CA GLU A 133 -12.30 -13.12 -15.23
C GLU A 133 -11.28 -14.00 -15.97
N LYS A 134 -11.01 -13.73 -17.25
CA LYS A 134 -10.02 -14.49 -18.05
C LYS A 134 -8.60 -14.33 -17.52
N VAL A 135 -8.15 -13.12 -17.19
CA VAL A 135 -6.77 -12.90 -16.72
C VAL A 135 -6.54 -13.35 -15.28
N THR A 136 -7.62 -13.46 -14.49
CA THR A 136 -7.57 -14.01 -13.13
C THR A 136 -7.48 -15.54 -13.13
N ASN A 137 -8.07 -16.21 -14.12
CA ASN A 137 -8.13 -17.67 -14.24
C ASN A 137 -7.15 -18.21 -15.30
N GLN A 138 -5.89 -17.78 -15.25
CA GLN A 138 -4.85 -18.29 -16.15
C GLN A 138 -4.34 -19.67 -15.71
N PRO A 139 -4.01 -20.57 -16.66
CA PRO A 139 -3.38 -21.84 -16.34
C PRO A 139 -1.93 -21.65 -15.86
N PRO A 140 -1.32 -22.68 -15.23
CA PRO A 140 0.09 -22.66 -14.89
C PRO A 140 0.98 -22.36 -16.10
N ILE A 141 2.08 -21.65 -15.85
CA ILE A 141 3.00 -21.19 -16.88
C ILE A 141 3.75 -22.39 -17.48
N PRO A 142 3.81 -22.50 -18.82
CA PRO A 142 4.58 -23.55 -19.48
C PRO A 142 6.07 -23.50 -19.11
N LYS A 143 6.67 -24.66 -18.80
CA LYS A 143 8.10 -24.75 -18.44
C LYS A 143 9.04 -24.16 -19.49
N LEU A 144 8.66 -24.22 -20.78
CA LEU A 144 9.44 -23.64 -21.87
C LEU A 144 9.60 -22.12 -21.73
N TRP A 145 8.58 -21.43 -21.22
CA TRP A 145 8.57 -19.98 -21.07
C TRP A 145 9.64 -19.50 -20.10
N LYS A 146 9.98 -20.30 -19.08
CA LYS A 146 11.09 -19.99 -18.15
C LYS A 146 12.44 -19.76 -18.84
N LYS A 147 12.62 -20.30 -20.06
CA LYS A 147 13.84 -20.14 -20.86
C LYS A 147 13.73 -19.07 -21.94
N THR A 148 12.53 -18.80 -22.44
CA THR A 148 12.30 -17.94 -23.62
C THR A 148 11.84 -16.53 -23.27
N VAL A 149 11.24 -16.33 -22.10
CA VAL A 149 10.81 -15.00 -21.64
C VAL A 149 12.04 -14.16 -21.32
N THR A 150 12.09 -12.95 -21.86
CA THR A 150 13.19 -12.00 -21.72
C THR A 150 12.77 -10.71 -21.00
N LYS A 151 11.45 -10.49 -20.85
CA LYS A 151 10.92 -9.28 -20.19
C LYS A 151 9.66 -9.59 -19.38
N ILE A 152 9.60 -9.04 -18.18
CA ILE A 152 8.46 -9.18 -17.27
C ILE A 152 8.10 -7.80 -16.74
N PHE A 153 6.85 -7.40 -16.90
CA PHE A 153 6.33 -6.17 -16.31
C PHE A 153 5.50 -6.47 -15.06
N ILE A 154 5.67 -5.64 -14.03
CA ILE A 154 4.86 -5.66 -12.82
C ILE A 154 4.40 -4.22 -12.51
N PRO A 155 3.13 -3.86 -12.79
CA PRO A 155 2.63 -2.54 -12.45
C PRO A 155 2.45 -2.43 -10.93
N SER A 156 2.97 -1.36 -10.35
CA SER A 156 2.87 -1.09 -8.91
C SER A 156 1.42 -0.92 -8.46
N ARG A 157 1.14 -1.25 -7.20
CA ARG A 157 -0.17 -0.94 -6.59
C ARG A 157 -0.31 0.53 -6.16
N VAL A 158 0.69 1.35 -6.49
CA VAL A 158 0.87 2.79 -6.20
C VAL A 158 0.95 3.15 -4.72
N THR A 159 1.12 2.16 -3.84
CA THR A 159 1.29 2.35 -2.40
C THR A 159 2.50 1.56 -1.92
N SER A 160 3.42 2.24 -1.23
CA SER A 160 4.71 1.65 -0.83
C SER A 160 4.53 0.36 -0.02
N GLY A 161 3.61 0.34 0.96
CA GLY A 161 3.35 -0.85 1.77
C GLY A 161 2.93 -2.08 0.95
N ALA A 162 2.10 -1.89 -0.07
CA ALA A 162 1.67 -2.98 -0.93
C ALA A 162 2.77 -3.41 -1.92
N ASP A 163 3.58 -2.45 -2.39
CA ASP A 163 4.74 -2.78 -3.22
C ASP A 163 5.81 -3.55 -2.45
N ILE A 164 5.97 -3.28 -1.15
CA ILE A 164 6.83 -4.08 -0.29
C ILE A 164 6.19 -5.46 -0.04
N ALA A 165 4.93 -5.51 0.40
CA ALA A 165 4.30 -6.75 0.85
C ALA A 165 3.99 -7.75 -0.29
N ILE A 166 3.80 -7.27 -1.53
CA ILE A 166 3.33 -8.05 -2.67
C ILE A 166 4.30 -7.93 -3.85
N THR A 167 4.48 -6.71 -4.37
CA THR A 167 5.27 -6.47 -5.59
C THR A 167 6.71 -6.95 -5.43
N SER A 168 7.33 -6.78 -4.26
CA SER A 168 8.69 -7.24 -4.00
C SER A 168 8.83 -8.76 -4.09
N ILE A 169 7.89 -9.50 -3.49
CA ILE A 169 7.87 -10.97 -3.54
C ILE A 169 7.71 -11.43 -4.99
N MET A 170 6.78 -10.80 -5.71
CA MET A 170 6.55 -11.10 -7.12
C MET A 170 7.81 -10.84 -7.94
N ALA A 171 8.48 -9.70 -7.75
CA ALA A 171 9.70 -9.34 -8.46
C ALA A 171 10.85 -10.34 -8.23
N HIS A 172 11.15 -10.65 -6.97
CA HIS A 172 12.26 -11.56 -6.62
C HIS A 172 11.98 -12.99 -7.09
N ARG A 173 10.75 -13.48 -6.91
CA ARG A 173 10.38 -14.83 -7.36
C ARG A 173 10.38 -14.96 -8.88
N LEU A 174 9.88 -13.96 -9.60
CA LEU A 174 9.90 -13.98 -11.06
C LEU A 174 11.33 -13.83 -11.59
N SER A 175 12.15 -12.97 -11.00
CA SER A 175 13.59 -12.88 -11.33
C SER A 175 14.29 -14.23 -11.17
N ALA A 176 14.04 -14.94 -10.06
CA ALA A 176 14.61 -16.28 -9.84
C ALA A 176 14.06 -17.36 -10.81
N SER A 177 12.77 -17.27 -11.17
CA SER A 177 12.10 -18.28 -12.01
C SER A 177 12.36 -18.09 -13.50
N PHE A 178 12.71 -16.88 -13.92
CA PHE A 178 12.98 -16.48 -15.30
C PHE A 178 14.38 -15.84 -15.39
N PRO A 179 15.47 -16.62 -15.31
CA PRO A 179 16.83 -16.08 -15.19
C PRO A 179 17.30 -15.25 -16.39
N ASN A 180 16.65 -15.40 -17.55
CA ASN A 180 16.94 -14.62 -18.76
C ASN A 180 16.09 -13.35 -18.87
N ALA A 181 15.14 -13.14 -17.96
CA ALA A 181 14.20 -12.04 -18.03
C ALA A 181 14.67 -10.83 -17.21
N GLN A 182 14.53 -9.65 -17.79
CA GLN A 182 14.54 -8.42 -17.01
C GLN A 182 13.17 -8.21 -16.38
N VAL A 183 13.13 -8.03 -15.06
CA VAL A 183 11.91 -7.64 -14.34
C VAL A 183 11.84 -6.12 -14.26
N ILE A 184 10.75 -5.54 -14.75
CA ILE A 184 10.52 -4.10 -14.83
C ILE A 184 9.28 -3.76 -14.00
N LEU A 185 9.52 -3.07 -12.88
CA LEU A 185 8.47 -2.51 -12.03
C LEU A 185 8.02 -1.18 -12.62
N VAL A 186 6.72 -1.00 -12.86
CA VAL A 186 6.20 0.24 -13.47
C VAL A 186 5.36 1.00 -12.45
N GLY A 187 5.76 2.22 -12.11
CA GLY A 187 5.03 3.02 -11.13
C GLY A 187 5.86 4.11 -10.46
N PRO A 188 5.47 4.55 -9.25
CA PRO A 188 5.99 5.78 -8.64
C PRO A 188 7.46 5.70 -8.25
N ALA A 189 8.05 6.87 -7.98
CA ALA A 189 9.48 7.05 -7.72
C ALA A 189 10.04 6.18 -6.58
N HIS A 190 9.21 5.79 -5.59
CA HIS A 190 9.66 4.92 -4.50
C HIS A 190 10.18 3.56 -4.96
N LEU A 191 9.74 3.07 -6.14
CA LEU A 191 10.21 1.79 -6.67
C LEU A 191 11.70 1.86 -7.03
N GLY A 192 12.13 2.95 -7.68
CA GLY A 192 13.53 3.14 -8.05
C GLY A 192 14.46 3.28 -6.83
N ILE A 193 13.93 3.74 -5.70
CA ILE A 193 14.66 3.80 -4.44
C ILE A 193 14.68 2.43 -3.75
N MET A 194 13.54 1.75 -3.62
CA MET A 194 13.45 0.48 -2.89
C MET A 194 14.14 -0.69 -3.62
N PHE A 195 14.24 -0.66 -4.94
CA PHE A 195 14.81 -1.74 -5.74
C PHE A 195 16.12 -1.34 -6.43
N HIS A 196 16.77 -0.26 -5.98
CA HIS A 196 17.94 0.34 -6.61
C HIS A 196 19.08 -0.67 -6.87
N ASP A 197 19.45 -1.43 -5.84
CA ASP A 197 20.56 -2.39 -5.88
C ASP A 197 20.08 -3.84 -6.12
N CYS A 198 18.81 -4.05 -6.53
CA CYS A 198 18.32 -5.41 -6.75
C CYS A 198 18.75 -5.93 -8.14
N PRO A 199 19.51 -7.05 -8.23
CA PRO A 199 19.94 -7.60 -9.51
C PRO A 199 18.74 -8.01 -10.39
N HIS A 200 18.82 -7.75 -11.69
CA HIS A 200 17.81 -8.09 -12.71
C HIS A 200 16.41 -7.46 -12.50
N ILE A 201 16.25 -6.58 -11.51
CA ILE A 201 15.03 -5.83 -11.25
C ILE A 201 15.33 -4.35 -11.54
N SER A 202 14.45 -3.71 -12.28
CA SER A 202 14.55 -2.28 -12.62
C SER A 202 13.21 -1.61 -12.42
N ALA A 203 13.22 -0.30 -12.19
CA ALA A 203 12.01 0.51 -12.09
C ALA A 203 11.86 1.45 -13.28
N SER A 204 10.65 1.54 -13.81
CA SER A 204 10.23 2.51 -14.82
C SER A 204 9.24 3.47 -14.17
N LEU A 205 9.60 4.76 -14.13
CA LEU A 205 8.81 5.78 -13.47
C LEU A 205 7.49 6.02 -14.21
N PHE A 206 6.38 5.90 -13.48
CA PHE A 206 5.04 6.25 -13.94
C PHE A 206 4.24 6.79 -12.75
N GLU A 207 3.96 8.10 -12.76
CA GLU A 207 3.24 8.79 -11.70
C GLU A 207 1.77 8.97 -12.09
N VAL A 208 0.87 8.80 -11.12
CA VAL A 208 -0.57 9.03 -11.29
C VAL A 208 -1.09 9.93 -10.19
N ASN A 209 -1.92 10.91 -10.57
CA ASN A 209 -2.58 11.76 -9.58
C ASN A 209 -3.72 11.00 -8.89
N ARG A 210 -3.53 10.70 -7.61
CA ARG A 210 -4.50 9.97 -6.78
C ARG A 210 -5.54 10.86 -6.09
N GLN A 211 -5.38 12.18 -6.12
CA GLN A 211 -6.29 13.12 -5.45
C GLN A 211 -7.04 14.02 -6.45
N GLY A 212 -6.86 13.74 -7.73
CA GLY A 212 -7.45 14.47 -8.84
C GLY A 212 -8.93 14.16 -9.09
N ASN A 213 -9.46 14.84 -10.12
CA ASN A 213 -10.77 14.59 -10.70
C ASN A 213 -10.87 13.18 -11.31
N LEU A 214 -12.04 12.82 -11.84
CA LEU A 214 -12.24 11.47 -12.38
C LEU A 214 -11.34 11.18 -13.60
N ASP A 215 -11.11 12.19 -14.44
CA ASP A 215 -10.28 12.06 -15.64
C ASP A 215 -8.82 11.76 -15.26
N GLU A 216 -8.25 12.49 -14.30
CA GLU A 216 -6.89 12.27 -13.80
C GLU A 216 -6.66 10.87 -13.23
N ARG A 217 -7.73 10.20 -12.77
CA ARG A 217 -7.69 8.85 -12.19
C ARG A 217 -7.90 7.72 -13.20
N ILE A 218 -8.29 8.02 -14.44
CA ILE A 218 -8.65 7.00 -15.44
C ILE A 218 -7.94 7.23 -16.78
N LEU A 219 -7.87 8.47 -17.26
CA LEU A 219 -7.35 8.83 -18.58
C LEU A 219 -5.82 8.72 -18.72
N PHE A 220 -5.10 8.28 -17.68
CA PHE A 220 -3.67 8.01 -17.75
C PHE A 220 -3.34 6.67 -18.45
N TRP A 221 -4.34 5.80 -18.67
CA TRP A 221 -4.12 4.46 -19.22
C TRP A 221 -3.44 4.44 -20.60
N PRO A 222 -3.77 5.32 -21.56
CA PRO A 222 -3.06 5.37 -22.83
C PRO A 222 -1.56 5.66 -22.70
N GLN A 223 -1.17 6.57 -21.80
CA GLN A 223 0.24 6.87 -21.54
C GLN A 223 0.96 5.66 -20.92
N LEU A 224 0.27 4.90 -20.05
CA LEU A 224 0.81 3.66 -19.50
C LEU A 224 0.99 2.60 -20.58
N ALA A 225 0.00 2.41 -21.45
CA ALA A 225 0.07 1.47 -22.56
C ALA A 225 1.22 1.83 -23.52
N GLU A 226 1.38 3.12 -23.82
CA GLU A 226 2.48 3.62 -24.64
C GLU A 226 3.84 3.35 -23.98
N LEU A 227 4.00 3.64 -22.68
CA LEU A 227 5.23 3.34 -21.93
C LEU A 227 5.59 1.85 -22.03
N ILE A 228 4.61 0.97 -21.82
CA ILE A 228 4.83 -0.48 -21.92
C ILE A 228 5.26 -0.86 -23.35
N GLN A 229 4.62 -0.32 -24.38
CA GLN A 229 4.99 -0.60 -25.78
C GLN A 229 6.41 -0.12 -26.11
N GLN A 230 6.77 1.09 -25.66
CA GLN A 230 8.14 1.61 -25.81
C GLN A 230 9.16 0.72 -25.09
N GLN A 231 8.85 0.26 -23.88
CA GLN A 231 9.71 -0.66 -23.13
C GLN A 231 9.81 -2.03 -23.79
N ILE A 232 8.76 -2.52 -24.45
CA ILE A 232 8.80 -3.76 -25.25
C ILE A 232 9.74 -3.56 -26.45
N GLY A 233 9.59 -2.48 -27.21
CA GLY A 233 10.43 -2.19 -28.37
C GLY A 233 10.47 -3.38 -29.35
N ASN A 234 11.68 -3.79 -29.76
CA ASN A 234 11.89 -4.90 -30.70
C ASN A 234 11.94 -6.29 -30.03
N THR A 235 11.44 -6.43 -28.81
CA THR A 235 11.42 -7.72 -28.10
C THR A 235 10.55 -8.73 -28.88
N PRO A 236 11.03 -9.97 -29.13
CA PRO A 236 10.27 -10.95 -29.90
C PRO A 236 8.88 -11.23 -29.31
N ALA A 237 7.89 -11.42 -30.19
CA ALA A 237 6.54 -11.76 -29.77
C ALA A 237 6.53 -13.03 -28.90
N GLY A 238 5.72 -13.03 -27.85
CA GLY A 238 5.60 -14.17 -26.92
C GLY A 238 6.76 -14.32 -25.93
N THR A 239 7.68 -13.34 -25.85
CA THR A 239 8.78 -13.34 -24.86
C THR A 239 8.62 -12.31 -23.74
N THR A 240 7.47 -11.63 -23.70
CA THR A 240 7.10 -10.62 -22.69
C THR A 240 5.88 -11.07 -21.91
N LEU A 241 5.95 -11.01 -20.58
CA LEU A 241 4.82 -11.29 -19.68
C LEU A 241 4.46 -10.07 -18.82
N LEU A 242 3.21 -10.00 -18.38
CA LEU A 242 2.70 -9.03 -17.42
C LEU A 242 2.15 -9.78 -16.21
N PHE A 243 2.64 -9.45 -15.02
CA PHE A 243 2.10 -9.94 -13.75
C PHE A 243 1.52 -8.77 -12.98
N ASP A 244 0.20 -8.73 -12.89
CA ASP A 244 -0.54 -7.63 -12.28
C ASP A 244 -0.88 -7.97 -10.81
N PRO A 245 -0.35 -7.23 -9.82
CA PRO A 245 -0.58 -7.50 -8.40
C PRO A 245 -1.90 -6.91 -7.87
N ASP A 246 -2.95 -6.77 -8.69
CA ASP A 246 -4.18 -6.01 -8.38
C ASP A 246 -3.85 -4.49 -8.32
N SER A 247 -3.19 -4.02 -9.39
CA SER A 247 -2.67 -2.66 -9.53
C SER A 247 -3.77 -1.65 -9.81
N ARG A 248 -3.67 -0.45 -9.21
CA ARG A 248 -4.55 0.68 -9.58
C ARG A 248 -4.25 1.20 -11.00
N LEU A 249 -3.06 0.95 -11.53
CA LEU A 249 -2.65 1.41 -12.87
C LEU A 249 -3.41 0.69 -13.98
N THR A 250 -3.76 -0.58 -13.76
CA THR A 250 -4.59 -1.40 -14.67
C THR A 250 -6.06 -1.39 -14.26
N GLN A 251 -6.45 -0.51 -13.33
CA GLN A 251 -7.79 -0.50 -12.71
C GLN A 251 -8.17 -1.89 -12.19
N LEU A 252 -7.27 -2.50 -11.41
CA LEU A 252 -7.45 -3.78 -10.74
C LEU A 252 -7.65 -4.95 -11.73
N GLY A 253 -6.84 -4.96 -12.79
CA GLY A 253 -6.84 -5.98 -13.84
C GLY A 253 -7.89 -5.80 -14.94
N LEU A 254 -8.69 -4.73 -14.91
CA LEU A 254 -9.72 -4.44 -15.92
C LEU A 254 -9.10 -3.94 -17.24
N LEU A 255 -8.10 -3.07 -17.18
CA LEU A 255 -7.50 -2.42 -18.35
C LEU A 255 -6.27 -3.19 -18.87
N PRO A 256 -6.24 -3.56 -20.16
CA PRO A 256 -5.11 -4.28 -20.75
C PRO A 256 -3.84 -3.46 -20.90
N LEU A 257 -2.69 -4.12 -20.72
CA LEU A 257 -1.39 -3.66 -21.21
C LEU A 257 -0.73 -4.69 -22.15
N LEU A 258 -1.10 -5.97 -22.00
CA LEU A 258 -0.73 -7.05 -22.91
C LEU A 258 -1.95 -7.92 -23.27
N PRO A 259 -1.86 -8.71 -24.37
CA PRO A 259 -2.83 -9.74 -24.69
C PRO A 259 -3.03 -10.73 -23.53
N THR A 260 -4.25 -11.25 -23.40
CA THR A 260 -4.65 -12.15 -22.31
C THR A 260 -3.72 -13.35 -22.09
N PRO A 261 -3.23 -14.06 -23.13
CA PRO A 261 -2.32 -15.20 -22.92
C PRO A 261 -1.00 -14.85 -22.23
N TYR A 262 -0.61 -13.57 -22.21
CA TYR A 262 0.64 -13.09 -21.61
C TYR A 262 0.40 -12.24 -20.35
N THR A 263 -0.83 -12.24 -19.82
CA THR A 263 -1.23 -11.43 -18.66
C THR A 263 -1.72 -12.31 -17.53
N PHE A 264 -1.09 -12.19 -16.37
CA PHE A 264 -1.41 -12.93 -15.15
C PHE A 264 -1.84 -11.96 -14.06
N HIS A 265 -3.11 -11.99 -13.67
CA HIS A 265 -3.65 -11.11 -12.65
C HIS A 265 -3.78 -11.82 -11.31
N PHE A 266 -3.07 -11.31 -10.30
CA PHE A 266 -3.22 -11.74 -8.91
C PHE A 266 -4.37 -10.95 -8.27
N ASN A 267 -5.56 -11.55 -8.23
CA ASN A 267 -6.74 -10.99 -7.57
C ASN A 267 -6.57 -11.00 -6.03
N SER A 268 -5.79 -10.05 -5.53
CA SER A 268 -5.34 -9.98 -4.14
C SER A 268 -6.49 -9.84 -3.14
N ARG A 269 -7.61 -9.23 -3.57
CA ARG A 269 -8.79 -9.00 -2.73
C ARG A 269 -9.55 -10.27 -2.39
N SER A 270 -9.59 -11.25 -3.30
CA SER A 270 -10.42 -12.46 -3.11
C SER A 270 -9.65 -13.79 -3.15
N PHE A 271 -8.38 -13.78 -3.55
CA PHE A 271 -7.58 -15.00 -3.66
C PHE A 271 -7.58 -15.82 -2.36
N GLY A 272 -7.78 -17.14 -2.49
CA GLY A 272 -7.72 -18.16 -1.44
C GLY A 272 -8.60 -17.89 -0.22
N GLN A 273 -9.84 -17.45 -0.44
CA GLN A 273 -10.86 -17.29 0.61
C GLN A 273 -11.17 -18.60 1.37
N ALA A 274 -11.05 -19.76 0.72
CA ALA A 274 -11.37 -21.06 1.32
C ALA A 274 -10.27 -21.62 2.23
N LEU A 275 -9.21 -20.86 2.50
CA LEU A 275 -8.09 -21.25 3.34
C LEU A 275 -8.13 -20.46 4.65
N GLU A 276 -7.43 -20.96 5.68
CA GLU A 276 -7.17 -20.24 6.94
C GLU A 276 -6.75 -18.78 6.70
N PRO A 277 -6.98 -17.84 7.62
CA PRO A 277 -6.53 -16.46 7.44
C PRO A 277 -5.02 -16.35 7.17
N TYR A 278 -4.62 -15.60 6.13
CA TYR A 278 -3.21 -15.31 5.84
C TYR A 278 -3.02 -13.90 5.27
N SER A 279 -1.78 -13.41 5.38
CA SER A 279 -1.34 -12.13 4.84
C SER A 279 -1.26 -12.11 3.32
N LEU A 280 -1.32 -10.92 2.74
CA LEU A 280 -1.13 -10.71 1.30
C LEU A 280 0.24 -11.22 0.81
N SER A 281 1.26 -11.19 1.66
CA SER A 281 2.58 -11.75 1.35
C SER A 281 2.57 -13.28 1.21
N LEU A 282 1.83 -13.99 2.07
CA LEU A 282 1.59 -15.43 1.91
C LEU A 282 0.67 -15.72 0.72
N ALA A 283 -0.30 -14.84 0.48
CA ALA A 283 -1.25 -14.94 -0.63
C ALA A 283 -0.54 -14.98 -1.99
N VAL A 284 0.35 -14.02 -2.23
CA VAL A 284 1.08 -13.93 -3.50
C VAL A 284 2.06 -15.08 -3.66
N ASN A 285 2.69 -15.56 -2.57
CA ASN A 285 3.54 -16.75 -2.63
C ASN A 285 2.76 -18.01 -3.04
N ARG A 286 1.58 -18.22 -2.44
CA ARG A 286 0.70 -19.35 -2.81
C ARG A 286 0.23 -19.24 -4.26
N TRP A 287 -0.18 -18.05 -4.69
CA TRP A 287 -0.58 -17.80 -6.07
C TRP A 287 0.56 -18.10 -7.05
N LEU A 288 1.78 -17.64 -6.76
CA LEU A 288 2.97 -17.93 -7.56
C LEU A 288 3.37 -19.40 -7.54
N ASN A 289 3.19 -20.12 -6.43
CA ASN A 289 3.44 -21.57 -6.37
C ASN A 289 2.53 -22.33 -7.35
N LEU A 290 1.25 -21.98 -7.39
CA LEU A 290 0.30 -22.55 -8.34
C LEU A 290 0.66 -22.18 -9.79
N LEU A 291 0.96 -20.90 -10.03
CA LEU A 291 1.19 -20.38 -11.37
C LEU A 291 2.53 -20.86 -11.97
N LEU A 292 3.59 -20.92 -11.17
CA LEU A 292 4.93 -21.31 -11.61
C LEU A 292 5.19 -22.82 -11.48
N ASN A 293 4.26 -23.54 -10.86
CA ASN A 293 4.39 -24.94 -10.47
C ASN A 293 5.65 -25.17 -9.61
N GLU A 294 5.72 -24.45 -8.49
CA GLU A 294 6.84 -24.40 -7.56
C GLU A 294 6.38 -24.59 -6.12
N SER A 295 7.34 -24.87 -5.23
CA SER A 295 7.11 -24.92 -3.78
C SER A 295 8.16 -24.07 -3.09
N ALA A 296 8.09 -22.76 -3.33
CA ALA A 296 9.04 -21.78 -2.82
C ALA A 296 8.29 -20.61 -2.21
N ASP A 297 8.67 -20.20 -1.01
CA ASP A 297 8.14 -18.98 -0.40
C ASP A 297 9.29 -17.98 -0.21
N HIS A 298 9.03 -16.72 -0.55
CA HIS A 298 10.00 -15.64 -0.45
C HIS A 298 9.43 -14.52 0.42
N SER A 299 10.18 -14.11 1.45
CA SER A 299 9.82 -12.94 2.28
C SER A 299 9.86 -11.65 1.45
N PRO A 300 9.06 -10.62 1.78
CA PRO A 300 9.27 -9.29 1.25
C PRO A 300 10.76 -8.91 1.32
N GLN A 301 11.27 -8.24 0.28
CA GLN A 301 12.67 -7.80 0.27
C GLN A 301 12.85 -6.55 -0.58
N VAL A 302 13.59 -5.58 -0.04
CA VAL A 302 13.99 -4.36 -0.73
C VAL A 302 15.52 -4.25 -0.74
N CYS A 303 16.07 -3.59 -1.76
CA CYS A 303 17.49 -3.32 -1.93
C CYS A 303 17.71 -1.79 -2.09
N PRO A 304 17.53 -0.99 -1.02
CA PRO A 304 17.79 0.46 -1.07
C PRO A 304 19.26 0.73 -1.36
N PRO A 305 19.66 1.90 -1.91
CA PRO A 305 21.05 2.19 -2.30
C PRO A 305 22.11 1.81 -1.26
N HIS A 306 23.24 1.27 -1.71
CA HIS A 306 24.34 0.84 -0.83
C HIS A 306 24.83 1.94 0.10
N SER A 307 24.88 3.19 -0.38
CA SER A 307 25.25 4.35 0.43
C SER A 307 24.35 4.52 1.66
N LEU A 308 23.02 4.38 1.49
CA LEU A 308 22.07 4.46 2.60
C LEU A 308 22.27 3.31 3.60
N ARG A 309 22.47 2.08 3.10
CA ARG A 309 22.73 0.92 3.97
C ARG A 309 23.99 1.12 4.81
N THR A 310 25.08 1.58 4.19
CA THR A 310 26.36 1.81 4.86
C THR A 310 26.27 2.94 5.88
N SER A 311 25.62 4.05 5.54
CA SER A 311 25.41 5.17 6.46
C SER A 311 24.55 4.78 7.67
N SER A 312 23.42 4.10 7.46
CA SER A 312 22.58 3.59 8.55
C SER A 312 23.34 2.59 9.44
N ALA A 313 24.12 1.70 8.85
CA ALA A 313 24.92 0.73 9.59
C ALA A 313 25.99 1.41 10.46
N LEU A 314 26.70 2.41 9.91
CA LEU A 314 27.71 3.17 10.65
C LEU A 314 27.09 3.93 11.83
N LEU A 315 25.95 4.57 11.60
CA LEU A 315 25.23 5.28 12.66
C LEU A 315 24.81 4.32 13.78
N CYS A 316 24.13 3.22 13.43
CA CYS A 316 23.64 2.26 14.42
C CYS A 316 24.79 1.60 15.17
N ARG A 317 25.90 1.30 14.50
CA ARG A 317 27.14 0.84 15.14
C ARG A 317 27.70 1.87 16.11
N THR A 318 27.69 3.15 15.77
CA THR A 318 28.15 4.22 16.68
C THR A 318 27.36 4.22 17.99
N PHE A 319 26.04 4.05 17.93
CA PHE A 319 25.21 3.91 19.13
C PHE A 319 25.60 2.68 19.97
N ARG A 320 25.86 1.55 19.32
CA ARG A 320 26.31 0.33 20.01
C ARG A 320 27.67 0.51 20.68
N ASP A 321 28.62 1.11 19.96
CA ASP A 321 29.98 1.36 20.46
C ASP A 321 29.96 2.33 21.67
N GLN A 322 28.95 3.19 21.77
CA GLN A 322 28.72 4.07 22.93
C GLN A 322 27.97 3.37 24.10
N GLY A 323 27.54 2.13 23.91
CA GLY A 323 26.95 1.29 24.96
C GLY A 323 25.43 1.07 24.85
N CYS A 324 24.79 1.46 23.73
CA CYS A 324 23.36 1.19 23.50
C CYS A 324 23.07 -0.32 23.44
N ARG A 325 22.13 -0.79 24.25
CA ARG A 325 21.72 -2.21 24.33
C ARG A 325 20.42 -2.50 23.60
N ASN A 326 19.49 -1.56 23.59
CA ASN A 326 18.21 -1.70 22.89
C ASN A 326 18.12 -0.57 21.85
N LEU A 327 18.13 -0.93 20.57
CA LEU A 327 17.96 0.03 19.48
C LEU A 327 16.60 -0.24 18.82
N LEU A 328 15.67 0.68 19.01
CA LEU A 328 14.29 0.56 18.57
C LEU A 328 14.03 1.52 17.42
N LEU A 329 13.32 1.08 16.38
CA LEU A 329 12.81 1.94 15.33
C LEU A 329 11.31 2.13 15.53
N ILE A 330 10.87 3.39 15.63
CA ILE A 330 9.45 3.72 15.80
C ILE A 330 8.97 4.60 14.64
N ASN A 331 7.85 4.23 14.04
CA ASN A 331 7.15 5.02 13.03
C ASN A 331 5.70 5.20 13.45
N PHE A 332 5.31 6.45 13.71
CA PHE A 332 3.93 6.82 14.01
C PHE A 332 3.20 7.43 12.81
N GLY A 333 3.72 7.22 11.59
CA GLY A 333 3.09 7.65 10.36
C GLY A 333 1.89 6.77 10.02
N VAL A 334 0.80 7.38 9.55
CA VAL A 334 -0.46 6.66 9.22
C VAL A 334 -0.93 6.90 7.79
N GLY A 335 -0.10 7.53 6.96
CA GLY A 335 -0.41 7.79 5.55
C GLY A 335 -1.63 8.67 5.36
N GLY A 336 -1.86 9.61 6.27
CA GLY A 336 -2.98 10.56 6.22
C GLY A 336 -4.33 10.00 6.71
N ASN A 337 -4.40 8.79 7.26
CA ASN A 337 -5.64 8.24 7.83
C ASN A 337 -5.63 8.32 9.37
N PRO A 338 -6.24 9.36 9.99
CA PRO A 338 -6.21 9.53 11.44
C PRO A 338 -6.90 8.40 12.21
N ARG A 339 -7.81 7.62 11.58
CA ARG A 339 -8.45 6.46 12.22
C ARG A 339 -7.46 5.35 12.57
N LYS A 340 -6.28 5.33 11.95
CA LYS A 340 -5.22 4.36 12.24
C LYS A 340 -4.34 4.73 13.44
N ARG A 341 -4.63 5.87 14.10
CA ARG A 341 -3.78 6.45 15.13
C ARG A 341 -4.50 6.45 16.48
N LEU A 342 -3.78 6.15 17.57
CA LEU A 342 -4.30 6.21 18.93
C LEU A 342 -4.18 7.58 19.62
N GLY A 343 -3.48 8.53 18.99
CA GLY A 343 -3.37 9.92 19.44
C GLY A 343 -2.10 10.24 20.23
N ASP A 344 -1.91 11.53 20.54
CA ASP A 344 -0.71 12.05 21.21
C ASP A 344 -0.44 11.39 22.58
N PRO A 345 -1.45 11.20 23.48
CA PRO A 345 -1.20 10.64 24.81
C PRO A 345 -0.63 9.22 24.76
N PHE A 346 -1.10 8.39 23.82
CA PHE A 346 -0.59 7.03 23.63
C PHE A 346 0.87 7.04 23.18
N GLU A 347 1.21 7.86 22.18
CA GLU A 347 2.55 7.93 21.61
C GLU A 347 3.57 8.45 22.63
N GLU A 348 3.21 9.46 23.41
CA GLU A 348 4.06 10.00 24.47
C GLU A 348 4.31 8.98 25.59
N GLU A 349 3.26 8.29 26.06
CA GLU A 349 3.39 7.30 27.13
C GLU A 349 4.19 6.08 26.66
N LEU A 350 3.99 5.61 25.43
CA LEU A 350 4.76 4.51 24.86
C LEU A 350 6.26 4.84 24.82
N LEU A 351 6.62 6.01 24.29
CA LEU A 351 8.01 6.46 24.26
C LEU A 351 8.59 6.57 25.68
N THR A 352 7.86 7.18 26.60
CA THR A 352 8.28 7.34 28.01
C THR A 352 8.56 5.97 28.64
N ARG A 353 7.67 4.99 28.46
CA ARG A 353 7.82 3.64 29.04
C ARG A 353 8.97 2.85 28.45
N LEU A 354 9.19 2.93 27.14
CA LEU A 354 10.32 2.29 26.47
C LEU A 354 11.67 2.92 26.90
N LEU A 355 11.70 4.24 27.07
CA LEU A 355 12.89 4.97 27.53
C LEU A 355 13.18 4.75 29.03
N ASN A 356 12.30 4.10 29.80
CA ASN A 356 12.65 3.65 31.15
C ASN A 356 13.59 2.44 31.15
N TRP A 357 13.81 1.78 30.00
CA TRP A 357 14.78 0.70 29.89
C TRP A 357 16.21 1.23 29.79
N ASP A 358 17.12 0.64 30.56
CA ASP A 358 18.53 1.03 30.55
C ASP A 358 19.15 0.91 29.15
N LYS A 359 19.99 1.90 28.79
CA LYS A 359 20.74 1.94 27.52
C LYS A 359 19.87 1.70 26.26
N THR A 360 18.76 2.43 26.17
CA THR A 360 17.79 2.32 25.07
C THR A 360 17.82 3.57 24.20
N ILE A 361 18.01 3.38 22.91
CA ILE A 361 17.86 4.43 21.90
C ILE A 361 16.64 4.12 21.05
N ILE A 362 15.77 5.12 20.95
CA ILE A 362 14.63 5.10 20.03
C ILE A 362 14.95 5.99 18.84
N LEU A 363 15.02 5.40 17.65
CA LEU A 363 15.02 6.11 16.38
C LEU A 363 13.57 6.37 15.98
N LEU A 364 13.13 7.63 16.01
CA LEU A 364 11.77 8.04 15.70
C LEU A 364 11.72 8.65 14.29
N ASP A 365 11.08 7.93 13.37
CA ASP A 365 10.87 8.39 12.00
C ASP A 365 9.91 9.59 11.99
N MET A 366 10.35 10.68 11.38
CA MET A 366 9.57 11.92 11.28
C MET A 366 8.53 11.89 10.16
N GLY A 367 8.63 10.92 9.24
CA GLY A 367 7.86 10.89 8.01
C GLY A 367 8.24 12.03 7.07
N THR A 368 7.51 12.14 5.95
CA THR A 368 7.72 13.19 4.94
C THR A 368 6.61 14.23 4.93
N GLY A 369 5.58 14.06 5.76
CA GLY A 369 4.43 14.98 5.86
C GLY A 369 4.67 16.09 6.87
N SER A 370 4.24 17.32 6.56
CA SER A 370 4.40 18.48 7.45
C SER A 370 3.74 18.28 8.82
N GLU A 371 2.54 17.70 8.86
CA GLU A 371 1.84 17.40 10.13
C GLU A 371 2.54 16.32 10.94
N GLU A 372 3.07 15.28 10.29
CA GLU A 372 3.82 14.21 10.96
C GLU A 372 5.11 14.76 11.56
N LYS A 373 5.83 15.61 10.82
CA LYS A 373 7.04 16.29 11.27
C LYS A 373 6.78 17.17 12.50
N ILE A 374 5.79 18.05 12.45
CA ILE A 374 5.41 18.92 13.58
C ILE A 374 5.07 18.10 14.83
N ARG A 375 4.36 16.98 14.64
CA ARG A 375 3.99 16.09 15.74
C ARG A 375 5.21 15.39 16.36
N VAL A 376 6.13 14.88 15.54
CA VAL A 376 7.35 14.24 16.05
C VAL A 376 8.27 15.25 16.73
N GLU A 377 8.40 16.48 16.20
CA GLU A 377 9.12 17.58 16.87
C GLU A 377 8.51 17.91 18.24
N LYS A 378 7.17 17.91 18.35
CA LYS A 378 6.48 18.07 19.63
C LYS A 378 6.81 16.93 20.61
N LEU A 379 6.81 15.68 20.15
CA LEU A 379 7.16 14.52 20.98
C LEU A 379 8.60 14.61 21.49
N LEU A 380 9.57 14.95 20.61
CA LEU A 380 10.97 15.17 20.99
C LEU A 380 11.06 16.24 22.10
N LYS A 381 10.42 17.39 21.90
CA LYS A 381 10.42 18.47 22.90
C LYS A 381 9.81 18.03 24.24
N THR A 382 8.67 17.33 24.21
CA THR A 382 8.01 16.86 25.43
C THR A 382 8.87 15.87 26.21
N ILE A 383 9.49 14.91 25.52
CA ILE A 383 10.40 13.93 26.13
C ILE A 383 11.66 14.61 26.68
N GLY A 384 12.20 15.60 25.97
CA GLY A 384 13.35 16.40 26.42
C GLY A 384 13.05 17.19 27.69
N ILE A 385 11.85 17.79 27.81
CA ILE A 385 11.40 18.49 29.03
C ILE A 385 11.31 17.53 30.23
N LYS A 386 11.00 16.25 30.01
CA LYS A 386 11.00 15.20 31.04
C LYS A 386 12.39 14.75 31.46
N GLY A 387 13.46 15.31 30.90
CA GLY A 387 14.85 15.06 31.27
C GLY A 387 15.52 13.90 30.53
N THR A 388 14.86 13.30 29.54
CA THR A 388 15.48 12.28 28.68
C THR A 388 16.25 12.95 27.53
N PRO A 389 17.48 12.54 27.21
CA PRO A 389 18.23 13.10 26.08
C PRO A 389 17.47 12.94 24.77
N THR A 390 17.41 14.02 23.98
CA THR A 390 16.78 14.03 22.66
C THR A 390 17.71 14.66 21.64
N ASP A 391 17.78 14.09 20.43
CA ASP A 391 18.55 14.65 19.31
C ASP A 391 17.76 14.55 17.99
N LEU A 392 18.21 15.28 16.97
CA LEU A 392 17.65 15.27 15.63
C LEU A 392 18.75 15.04 14.59
N LEU A 393 18.61 13.98 13.81
CA LEU A 393 19.49 13.71 12.67
C LEU A 393 19.04 14.57 11.48
N SER A 394 19.93 15.43 10.99
CA SER A 394 19.69 16.21 9.77
C SER A 394 19.78 15.35 8.50
N ASP A 395 19.27 15.89 7.37
CA ASP A 395 18.99 15.27 6.05
C ASP A 395 20.10 14.45 5.37
N HIS A 396 21.25 14.29 6.02
CA HIS A 396 22.31 13.40 5.59
C HIS A 396 22.60 12.47 6.76
N HIS A 397 22.18 11.21 6.61
CA HIS A 397 22.45 10.01 7.46
C HIS A 397 23.94 9.77 7.80
N SER A 398 24.79 10.76 7.58
CA SER A 398 26.24 10.72 7.44
C SER A 398 26.98 11.24 8.67
N MET A 399 26.31 11.90 9.62
CA MET A 399 26.99 12.44 10.79
C MET A 399 26.56 11.71 12.05
N PRO A 400 27.51 11.14 12.83
CA PRO A 400 27.20 10.62 14.15
C PRO A 400 26.64 11.75 15.03
N PRO A 401 25.84 11.43 16.06
CA PRO A 401 25.27 12.43 16.94
C PRO A 401 26.37 13.34 17.51
N ARG A 402 26.10 14.64 17.65
CA ARG A 402 27.08 15.61 18.18
C ARG A 402 27.45 15.33 19.64
N GLN A 403 26.65 14.53 20.33
CA GLN A 403 26.87 14.11 21.71
C GLN A 403 26.93 12.58 21.81
N VAL A 404 27.73 12.07 22.74
CA VAL A 404 27.72 10.65 23.10
C VAL A 404 26.36 10.34 23.72
N ILE A 405 25.53 9.59 23.02
CA ILE A 405 24.24 9.13 23.52
C ILE A 405 24.19 7.61 23.39
N ASN A 406 24.01 6.95 24.53
CA ASN A 406 23.73 5.51 24.60
C ASN A 406 22.30 5.23 25.12
N HIS A 407 21.56 6.31 25.34
CA HIS A 407 20.21 6.32 25.86
C HIS A 407 19.51 7.62 25.42
N GLY A 408 18.31 7.53 24.87
CA GLY A 408 17.53 8.71 24.46
C GLY A 408 16.63 8.51 23.26
N LEU A 409 16.00 9.61 22.83
CA LEU A 409 15.09 9.66 21.68
C LEU A 409 15.72 10.47 20.54
N VAL A 410 15.90 9.86 19.38
CA VAL A 410 16.54 10.48 18.23
C VAL A 410 15.55 10.55 17.08
N GLY A 411 15.13 11.76 16.71
CA GLY A 411 14.31 11.97 15.52
C GLY A 411 15.15 11.91 14.24
N PHE A 412 14.60 11.38 13.16
CA PHE A 412 15.27 11.41 11.87
C PHE A 412 14.29 11.58 10.71
N GLU A 413 14.70 12.34 9.71
CA GLU A 413 13.99 12.50 8.45
C GLU A 413 14.70 11.69 7.36
N SER A 414 13.93 10.94 6.56
CA SER A 414 14.51 10.12 5.49
C SER A 414 13.54 9.83 4.36
N SER A 415 14.11 9.45 3.21
CA SER A 415 13.36 8.75 2.17
C SER A 415 12.93 7.35 2.65
N ILE A 416 11.98 6.75 1.94
CA ILE A 416 11.57 5.35 2.17
C ILE A 416 12.75 4.37 2.13
N GLY A 417 13.78 4.65 1.31
CA GLY A 417 14.98 3.84 1.22
C GLY A 417 15.87 3.95 2.46
N GLY A 418 15.92 5.12 3.09
CA GLY A 418 16.68 5.28 4.33
C GLY A 418 15.92 4.76 5.55
N LEU A 419 14.59 4.85 5.58
CA LEU A 419 13.79 4.11 6.57
C LEU A 419 14.02 2.59 6.45
N ALA A 420 14.04 2.06 5.23
CA ALA A 420 14.36 0.66 4.97
C ALA A 420 15.79 0.29 5.41
N ALA A 421 16.76 1.16 5.14
CA ALA A 421 18.15 0.97 5.55
C ALA A 421 18.30 0.99 7.08
N MET A 422 17.64 1.91 7.78
CA MET A 422 17.61 1.96 9.25
C MET A 422 16.95 0.72 9.85
N ALA A 423 15.81 0.27 9.30
CA ALA A 423 15.13 -0.94 9.77
C ALA A 423 16.05 -2.16 9.79
N GLY A 424 16.95 -2.30 8.81
CA GLY A 424 17.94 -3.39 8.77
C GLY A 424 19.06 -3.33 9.82
N GLN A 425 19.08 -2.32 10.69
CA GLN A 425 20.17 -2.09 11.67
C GLN A 425 19.70 -2.04 13.13
N VAL A 426 18.39 -2.12 13.37
CA VAL A 426 17.79 -2.05 14.72
C VAL A 426 17.35 -3.42 15.24
N ASP A 427 17.01 -3.52 16.53
CA ASP A 427 16.52 -4.77 17.13
C ASP A 427 15.04 -5.03 16.80
N THR A 428 14.21 -3.99 16.97
CA THR A 428 12.75 -4.10 16.92
C THR A 428 12.15 -2.86 16.26
N TYR A 429 11.13 -3.08 15.44
CA TYR A 429 10.25 -2.05 14.91
C TYR A 429 8.93 -2.00 15.67
N ILE A 430 8.44 -0.78 15.95
CA ILE A 430 7.11 -0.55 16.52
C ILE A 430 6.40 0.52 15.69
N GLY A 431 5.15 0.28 15.28
CA GLY A 431 4.38 1.30 14.57
C GLY A 431 2.92 0.95 14.35
N TYR A 432 2.25 1.79 13.57
CA TYR A 432 0.86 1.55 13.14
C TYR A 432 0.80 0.77 11.82
N ASP A 433 -0.42 0.45 11.38
CA ASP A 433 -0.73 -0.09 10.05
C ASP A 433 -0.34 0.89 8.91
N SER A 434 0.95 0.88 8.58
CA SER A 434 1.61 1.75 7.61
C SER A 434 2.63 0.98 6.77
N CYS A 435 3.28 1.65 5.82
CA CYS A 435 4.34 1.01 5.03
C CYS A 435 5.56 0.55 5.87
N GLY A 436 5.81 1.19 7.02
CA GLY A 436 6.98 0.90 7.87
C GLY A 436 6.97 -0.54 8.40
N GLN A 437 5.81 -1.10 8.72
CA GLN A 437 5.69 -2.49 9.20
C GLN A 437 6.17 -3.51 8.17
N HIS A 438 5.91 -3.22 6.89
CA HIS A 438 6.29 -4.09 5.80
C HIS A 438 7.77 -3.96 5.49
N LEU A 439 8.34 -2.75 5.64
CA LEU A 439 9.79 -2.55 5.56
C LEU A 439 10.53 -3.29 6.67
N ALA A 440 10.04 -3.21 7.91
CA ALA A 440 10.64 -3.92 9.04
C ALA A 440 10.62 -5.44 8.83
N ALA A 441 9.49 -5.99 8.39
CA ALA A 441 9.42 -7.41 8.04
C ALA A 441 10.31 -7.77 6.85
N ALA A 442 10.44 -6.89 5.85
CA ALA A 442 11.34 -7.08 4.72
C ALA A 442 12.82 -7.03 5.11
N ALA A 443 13.17 -6.20 6.10
CA ALA A 443 14.48 -6.17 6.73
C ALA A 443 14.71 -7.40 7.64
N GLY A 444 13.64 -8.16 7.91
CA GLY A 444 13.69 -9.37 8.71
C GLY A 444 13.98 -9.09 10.17
N ILE A 445 13.47 -8.00 10.74
CA ILE A 445 13.59 -7.68 12.18
C ILE A 445 12.27 -7.98 12.92
N GLU A 446 12.33 -8.04 14.25
CA GLU A 446 11.11 -8.15 15.06
C GLU A 446 10.18 -6.96 14.79
N THR A 447 8.92 -7.25 14.47
CA THR A 447 7.95 -6.23 14.04
C THR A 447 6.73 -6.27 14.94
N ILE A 448 6.42 -5.16 15.61
CA ILE A 448 5.22 -4.97 16.42
C ILE A 448 4.34 -3.90 15.78
N THR A 449 3.13 -4.27 15.37
CA THR A 449 2.18 -3.36 14.75
C THR A 449 0.92 -3.20 15.59
N VAL A 450 0.51 -1.95 15.82
CA VAL A 450 -0.79 -1.58 16.35
C VAL A 450 -1.77 -1.31 15.19
N PHE A 451 -2.80 -2.14 15.06
CA PHE A 451 -3.85 -1.99 14.05
C PHE A 451 -5.06 -1.26 14.64
N ALA A 452 -5.10 0.06 14.49
CA ALA A 452 -6.28 0.88 14.80
C ALA A 452 -7.09 1.19 13.53
N GLY A 453 -8.41 1.35 13.70
CA GLY A 453 -9.32 1.74 12.62
C GLY A 453 -9.49 0.72 11.48
N ALA A 454 -9.05 -0.53 11.68
CA ALA A 454 -9.26 -1.59 10.71
C ALA A 454 -10.76 -1.87 10.51
N PRO A 455 -11.24 -2.01 9.26
CA PRO A 455 -12.67 -2.15 8.98
C PRO A 455 -13.23 -3.51 9.40
N ASN A 456 -12.40 -4.54 9.49
CA ASN A 456 -12.76 -5.91 9.89
C ASN A 456 -11.49 -6.73 10.17
N GLU A 457 -11.65 -7.91 10.75
CA GLU A 457 -10.54 -8.82 11.09
C GLU A 457 -9.77 -9.30 9.85
N ARG A 458 -10.48 -9.54 8.73
CA ARG A 458 -9.86 -10.00 7.48
C ARG A 458 -8.88 -8.97 6.91
N PHE A 459 -9.18 -7.68 7.04
CA PHE A 459 -8.26 -6.60 6.68
C PHE A 459 -6.96 -6.70 7.50
N ILE A 460 -7.07 -6.95 8.81
CA ILE A 460 -5.91 -7.13 9.69
C ILE A 460 -5.08 -8.31 9.20
N HIS A 461 -5.70 -9.49 9.03
CA HIS A 461 -5.01 -10.69 8.53
C HIS A 461 -4.28 -10.45 7.21
N ARG A 462 -4.94 -9.75 6.26
CA ARG A 462 -4.38 -9.46 4.94
C ARG A 462 -3.20 -8.51 4.99
N TRP A 463 -3.24 -7.51 5.86
CA TRP A 463 -2.17 -6.52 6.00
C TRP A 463 -1.15 -6.83 7.09
N THR A 464 -1.32 -7.92 7.85
CA THR A 464 -0.28 -8.43 8.75
C THR A 464 1.03 -8.59 7.98
N PRO A 465 2.13 -7.93 8.39
CA PRO A 465 3.41 -8.10 7.72
C PRO A 465 3.89 -9.55 7.89
N TRP A 466 4.77 -9.99 7.00
CA TRP A 466 5.22 -11.38 7.03
C TRP A 466 6.70 -11.46 6.71
N THR A 467 7.41 -12.29 7.47
CA THR A 467 8.81 -12.64 7.27
C THR A 467 9.06 -14.05 7.79
N LYS A 468 10.08 -14.74 7.26
CA LYS A 468 10.50 -16.05 7.78
C LYS A 468 11.48 -15.94 8.94
N ASN A 469 12.11 -14.77 9.11
CA ASN A 469 13.33 -14.65 9.89
C ASN A 469 13.07 -14.31 11.36
N ASN A 470 12.04 -13.51 11.64
CA ASN A 470 11.81 -12.96 12.97
C ASN A 470 10.31 -12.85 13.31
N PRO A 471 9.97 -12.75 14.61
CA PRO A 471 8.58 -12.64 15.05
C PRO A 471 7.87 -11.41 14.48
N VAL A 472 6.59 -11.59 14.15
CA VAL A 472 5.66 -10.51 13.82
C VAL A 472 4.51 -10.56 14.82
N THR A 473 4.29 -9.45 15.52
CA THR A 473 3.21 -9.29 16.49
C THR A 473 2.25 -8.21 16.02
N VAL A 474 0.98 -8.59 15.86
CA VAL A 474 -0.11 -7.66 15.53
C VAL A 474 -1.00 -7.46 16.76
N ILE A 475 -1.23 -6.21 17.11
CA ILE A 475 -2.09 -5.79 18.22
C ILE A 475 -3.32 -5.09 17.62
N PRO A 476 -4.43 -5.82 17.43
CA PRO A 476 -5.68 -5.21 16.96
C PRO A 476 -6.26 -4.31 18.05
N VAL A 477 -6.76 -3.15 17.62
CA VAL A 477 -7.44 -2.17 18.48
C VAL A 477 -8.92 -2.17 18.10
N ALA A 478 -9.78 -2.33 19.11
CA ALA A 478 -11.22 -2.25 18.90
C ALA A 478 -11.63 -0.91 18.26
N PRO A 479 -12.57 -0.89 17.29
CA PRO A 479 -13.07 0.34 16.70
C PRO A 479 -13.75 1.23 17.75
N GLY A 480 -13.53 2.55 17.68
CA GLY A 480 -14.22 3.50 18.54
C GLY A 480 -13.68 4.93 18.35
N PRO A 481 -14.49 5.97 18.57
CA PRO A 481 -14.05 7.37 18.44
C PRO A 481 -13.12 7.80 19.57
N ASP A 482 -13.26 7.19 20.75
CA ASP A 482 -12.46 7.47 21.94
C ASP A 482 -11.86 6.17 22.47
N HIS A 483 -10.54 6.04 22.45
CA HIS A 483 -9.84 4.92 23.07
C HIS A 483 -9.65 5.23 24.57
N PRO A 484 -10.28 4.48 25.50
CA PRO A 484 -10.17 4.78 26.93
C PRO A 484 -8.71 4.66 27.42
N PRO A 485 -8.27 5.45 28.41
CA PRO A 485 -6.92 5.37 28.95
C PRO A 485 -6.48 3.97 29.38
N LEU A 486 -7.39 3.18 29.97
CA LEU A 486 -7.12 1.78 30.36
C LEU A 486 -6.81 0.88 29.16
N MET A 487 -7.48 1.11 28.02
CA MET A 487 -7.22 0.37 26.79
C MET A 487 -5.85 0.74 26.22
N MET A 488 -5.52 2.04 26.20
CA MET A 488 -4.20 2.52 25.78
C MET A 488 -3.08 1.92 26.64
N ALA A 489 -3.25 1.92 27.97
CA ALA A 489 -2.29 1.30 28.89
C ALA A 489 -2.12 -0.20 28.63
N ALA A 490 -3.21 -0.94 28.42
CA ALA A 490 -3.14 -2.37 28.11
C ALA A 490 -2.42 -2.67 26.78
N ILE A 491 -2.59 -1.80 25.76
CA ILE A 491 -1.85 -1.91 24.50
C ILE A 491 -0.36 -1.65 24.73
N ILE A 492 0.00 -0.62 25.49
CA ILE A 492 1.40 -0.32 25.83
C ILE A 492 2.02 -1.49 26.60
N ASP A 493 1.35 -2.02 27.62
CA ASP A 493 1.85 -3.17 28.38
C ASP A 493 2.04 -4.40 27.49
N LYS A 494 1.13 -4.64 26.52
CA LYS A 494 1.29 -5.72 25.55
C LYS A 494 2.51 -5.50 24.63
N ILE A 495 2.77 -4.28 24.17
CA ILE A 495 3.97 -3.95 23.39
C ILE A 495 5.22 -4.25 24.22
N LEU A 496 5.29 -3.72 25.44
CA LEU A 496 6.44 -3.89 26.34
C LEU A 496 6.71 -5.35 26.68
N ASN A 497 5.65 -6.15 26.91
CA ASN A 497 5.77 -7.59 27.21
C ASN A 497 6.15 -8.44 25.99
N THR A 498 5.98 -7.91 24.78
CA THR A 498 6.39 -8.62 23.55
C THR A 498 7.90 -8.52 23.35
N ILE A 499 8.46 -7.35 23.67
CA ILE A 499 9.89 -7.08 23.49
C ILE A 499 10.64 -7.66 24.67
N ASN A 500 11.60 -8.54 24.41
CA ASN A 500 12.55 -8.97 25.43
C ASN A 500 13.71 -7.96 25.51
N PRO A 501 13.80 -7.10 26.54
CA PRO A 501 14.97 -6.24 26.68
C PRO A 501 16.21 -7.11 26.84
N LYS A 502 17.24 -6.86 26.02
CA LYS A 502 18.48 -7.64 26.07
C LYS A 502 19.22 -7.33 27.37
N GLN A 503 19.06 -8.19 28.38
CA GLN A 503 19.89 -8.19 29.60
C GLN A 503 21.26 -8.76 29.24
N THR A 504 22.35 -8.03 29.51
CA THR A 504 23.70 -8.45 29.10
C THR A 504 24.20 -9.64 29.91
N GLU A 505 24.60 -10.69 29.21
CA GLU A 505 25.94 -11.24 29.44
C GLU A 505 26.96 -10.48 28.56
N PRO A 506 28.21 -10.31 29.03
CA PRO A 506 29.24 -9.63 28.25
C PRO A 506 29.54 -10.42 26.98
N PHE A 507 29.51 -9.74 25.83
CA PHE A 507 29.93 -10.29 24.54
C PHE A 507 31.37 -10.78 24.65
N GLY A 508 31.53 -12.10 24.76
CA GLY A 508 32.80 -12.78 24.57
C GLY A 508 33.25 -12.62 23.13
N ALA A 509 34.48 -12.15 22.98
CA ALA A 509 35.24 -12.23 21.74
C ALA A 509 35.17 -13.66 21.19
N ASN A 510 34.75 -13.81 19.93
CA ASN A 510 35.16 -14.87 19.01
C ASN A 510 34.46 -14.67 17.66
N ILE A 511 35.10 -13.93 16.76
CA ILE A 511 35.04 -14.19 15.32
C ILE A 511 36.45 -13.90 14.79
N GLU A 512 37.21 -14.95 14.49
CA GLU A 512 38.23 -14.97 13.44
C GLU A 512 37.55 -15.06 12.07
#